data_AF-A0A1V5T8N0-F1
#
_entry.id   AF-A0A1V5T8N0-F1
#
_cell.length_a   1.000
_cell.length_b   1.000
_cell.length_c   1.000
_cell.angle_alpha   90.00
_cell.angle_beta   90.00
_cell.angle_gamma   90.00
#
_symmetry.space_group_name_H-M   'P 1'
#
loop_
_entity.id
_entity.type
_entity.pdbx_description
1 polymer ?
#
loop_
_entity_poly.entity_id
_entity_poly.type
_entity_poly.pdbx_seq_one_letter_code
_entity_poly.pdbx_strand_id
1 'polypeptide(L)'
;MKEILDLNLFDRTYSDSYSPQEFKDDIFANELWTVKGALKSPDPDLKLYKSNFYSTTPMDIFVVVEKILTSSRKYMLNITPSLSLKMINQVEQLNMDFLEEEGMLLTGVIGLGIRSEMLHRLYPSHFAIMTRRSLWGMFYLSDEAEEFVVDEDNDIGQQRTSSNWEYDYQRFCFLNNFIANLIEDSLLKSGINMNQNLRFGYVNMFLNQIFSQHSSQIAVNMRWK
;
A
#
# COMPACT_ATOMS: atom_id res chain seq x y z
N MET A 1 -7.08 -20.59 5.47
CA MET A 1 -7.08 -19.49 4.48
C MET A 1 -5.99 -19.84 3.49
N LYS A 2 -6.25 -19.94 2.18
CA LYS A 2 -5.21 -20.25 1.19
C LYS A 2 -4.19 -19.10 1.25
N GLU A 3 -2.92 -19.41 1.40
CA GLU A 3 -1.86 -18.40 1.36
C GLU A 3 -1.82 -17.88 -0.08
N ILE A 4 -2.33 -16.66 -0.29
CA ILE A 4 -2.26 -16.00 -1.60
C ILE A 4 -0.91 -15.30 -1.71
N LEU A 5 -0.41 -15.10 -2.93
CA LEU A 5 0.90 -14.50 -3.18
C LEU A 5 2.09 -15.35 -2.68
N ASP A 6 1.91 -16.67 -2.53
CA ASP A 6 3.03 -17.58 -2.31
C ASP A 6 3.92 -17.58 -3.57
N LEU A 7 5.16 -17.10 -3.41
CA LEU A 7 6.13 -16.99 -4.49
C LEU A 7 6.42 -18.34 -5.17
N ASN A 8 6.29 -19.46 -4.45
CA ASN A 8 6.50 -20.79 -5.05
C ASN A 8 5.44 -21.11 -6.12
N LEU A 9 4.23 -20.54 -5.99
CA LEU A 9 3.16 -20.72 -6.97
C LEU A 9 3.37 -19.85 -8.22
N PHE A 10 4.36 -18.96 -8.26
CA PHE A 10 4.75 -18.22 -9.47
C PHE A 10 5.80 -18.97 -10.30
N ASP A 11 6.49 -19.94 -9.71
CA ASP A 11 7.48 -20.74 -10.42
C ASP A 11 6.78 -21.77 -11.32
N ARG A 12 6.73 -21.43 -12.61
CA ARG A 12 6.08 -22.22 -13.67
C ARG A 12 6.73 -23.60 -13.93
N THR A 13 7.81 -23.95 -13.24
CA THR A 13 8.38 -25.29 -13.29
C THR A 13 7.61 -26.30 -12.41
N TYR A 14 6.80 -25.84 -11.46
CA TYR A 14 5.97 -26.68 -10.62
C TYR A 14 4.57 -26.92 -11.22
N SER A 15 4.03 -28.12 -11.03
CA SER A 15 2.71 -28.53 -11.52
C SER A 15 1.55 -27.71 -10.94
N ASP A 16 1.73 -27.21 -9.71
CA ASP A 16 0.70 -26.51 -8.95
C ASP A 16 0.83 -24.99 -9.08
N SER A 17 1.68 -24.51 -9.98
CA SER A 17 1.89 -23.09 -10.23
C SER A 17 0.65 -22.43 -10.83
N TYR A 18 0.47 -21.16 -10.51
CA TYR A 18 -0.56 -20.32 -11.10
C TYR A 18 -0.32 -20.20 -12.60
N SER A 19 -1.38 -20.39 -13.39
CA SER A 19 -1.37 -19.82 -14.74
C SER A 19 -1.49 -18.29 -14.65
N PRO A 20 -0.90 -17.50 -15.57
CA PRO A 20 -1.06 -16.05 -15.56
C PRO A 20 -2.52 -15.59 -15.60
N GLN A 21 -3.38 -16.31 -16.33
CA GLN A 21 -4.82 -15.99 -16.41
C GLN A 21 -5.52 -16.24 -15.06
N GLU A 22 -5.32 -17.41 -14.45
CA GLU A 22 -5.85 -17.72 -13.12
C GLU A 22 -5.37 -16.70 -12.09
N PHE A 23 -4.07 -16.35 -12.11
CA PHE A 23 -3.54 -15.36 -11.19
C PHE A 23 -4.24 -14.00 -11.35
N LYS A 24 -4.41 -13.51 -12.58
CA LYS A 24 -5.07 -12.23 -12.85
C LYS A 24 -6.53 -12.25 -12.35
N ASP A 25 -7.30 -13.25 -12.76
CA ASP A 25 -8.75 -13.24 -12.59
C ASP A 25 -9.17 -13.70 -11.19
N ASP A 26 -8.52 -14.71 -10.63
CA ASP A 26 -8.97 -15.34 -9.39
C ASP A 26 -8.25 -14.77 -8.16
N ILE A 27 -6.98 -14.40 -8.30
CA ILE A 27 -6.17 -13.92 -7.17
C ILE A 27 -6.08 -12.40 -7.18
N PHE A 28 -5.46 -11.83 -8.21
CA PHE A 28 -5.17 -10.39 -8.26
C PHE A 28 -6.47 -9.56 -8.29
N ALA A 29 -7.47 -9.93 -9.09
CA ALA A 29 -8.73 -9.20 -9.19
C ALA A 29 -9.67 -9.36 -7.98
N ASN A 30 -9.61 -10.50 -7.29
CA ASN A 30 -10.64 -10.89 -6.32
C ASN A 30 -10.17 -10.99 -4.86
N GLU A 31 -8.88 -11.21 -4.64
CA GLU A 31 -8.29 -11.37 -3.31
C GLU A 31 -7.52 -10.13 -2.82
N LEU A 32 -7.11 -9.23 -3.73
CA LEU A 32 -6.60 -7.91 -3.38
C LEU A 32 -7.75 -6.93 -3.23
N TRP A 33 -7.93 -6.35 -2.04
CA TRP A 33 -9.07 -5.49 -1.74
C TRP A 33 -9.01 -4.17 -2.51
N THR A 34 -7.81 -3.65 -2.79
CA THR A 34 -7.62 -2.44 -3.60
C THR A 34 -8.13 -2.67 -5.03
N VAL A 35 -7.71 -3.76 -5.66
CA VAL A 35 -8.09 -4.13 -7.03
C VAL A 35 -9.58 -4.47 -7.10
N LYS A 36 -10.05 -5.37 -6.23
CA LYS A 36 -11.45 -5.79 -6.16
C LYS A 36 -12.37 -4.60 -5.93
N GLY A 37 -11.99 -3.70 -5.02
CA GLY A 37 -12.73 -2.48 -4.72
C GLY A 37 -12.79 -1.56 -5.93
N ALA A 38 -11.67 -1.35 -6.62
CA ALA A 38 -11.62 -0.50 -7.80
C ALA A 38 -12.45 -1.05 -8.97
N LEU A 39 -12.37 -2.35 -9.25
CA LEU A 39 -13.13 -3.00 -10.31
C LEU A 39 -14.64 -2.96 -10.06
N LYS A 40 -15.07 -3.10 -8.80
CA LYS A 40 -16.50 -3.12 -8.42
C LYS A 40 -17.08 -1.73 -8.13
N SER A 41 -16.26 -0.69 -7.98
CA SER A 41 -16.74 0.65 -7.63
C SER A 41 -17.59 1.26 -8.76
N PRO A 42 -18.70 1.95 -8.47
CA PRO A 42 -19.43 2.72 -9.49
C PRO A 42 -18.76 4.06 -9.85
N ASP A 43 -17.68 4.44 -9.17
CA ASP A 43 -16.99 5.71 -9.33
C ASP A 43 -16.49 5.91 -10.78
N PRO A 44 -16.89 7.00 -11.47
CA PRO A 44 -16.46 7.27 -12.84
C PRO A 44 -14.95 7.49 -12.97
N ASP A 45 -14.25 7.94 -11.93
CA ASP A 45 -12.82 8.21 -11.98
C ASP A 45 -11.99 6.93 -12.13
N LEU A 46 -12.56 5.79 -11.72
CA LEU A 46 -11.96 4.47 -11.88
C LEU A 46 -12.20 3.84 -13.26
N LYS A 47 -12.89 4.55 -14.17
CA LYS A 47 -13.14 4.04 -15.53
C LYS A 47 -11.85 3.80 -16.30
N LEU A 48 -10.88 4.70 -16.19
CA LEU A 48 -9.57 4.54 -16.84
C LEU A 48 -8.82 3.34 -16.27
N TYR A 49 -8.76 3.21 -14.94
CA TYR A 49 -8.16 2.06 -14.27
C TYR A 49 -8.76 0.73 -14.74
N LYS A 50 -10.10 0.63 -14.78
CA LYS A 50 -10.79 -0.58 -15.24
C LYS A 50 -10.45 -0.91 -16.70
N SER A 51 -10.46 0.11 -17.57
CA SER A 51 -10.08 -0.06 -18.97
C SER A 51 -8.67 -0.65 -19.09
N ASN A 52 -7.70 -0.04 -18.39
CA ASN A 52 -6.32 -0.49 -18.36
C ASN A 52 -6.19 -1.91 -17.82
N PHE A 53 -6.90 -2.24 -16.73
CA PHE A 53 -6.88 -3.57 -16.13
C PHE A 53 -7.35 -4.64 -17.13
N TYR A 54 -8.49 -4.40 -17.81
CA TYR A 54 -9.03 -5.38 -18.76
C TYR A 54 -8.19 -5.49 -20.04
N SER A 55 -7.56 -4.42 -20.51
CA SER A 55 -6.69 -4.46 -21.69
C SER A 55 -5.30 -5.04 -21.42
N THR A 56 -4.82 -5.01 -20.18
CA THR A 56 -3.50 -5.51 -19.81
C THR A 56 -3.45 -7.03 -19.87
N THR A 57 -2.37 -7.59 -20.40
CA THR A 57 -2.27 -9.05 -20.50
C THR A 57 -2.09 -9.68 -19.11
N PRO A 58 -2.62 -10.88 -18.86
CA PRO A 58 -2.37 -11.59 -17.61
C PRO A 58 -0.89 -11.81 -17.33
N MET A 59 -0.08 -12.00 -18.37
CA MET A 59 1.36 -12.21 -18.25
C MET A 59 2.08 -10.96 -17.72
N ASP A 60 1.68 -9.76 -18.13
CA ASP A 60 2.29 -8.51 -17.65
C ASP A 60 2.07 -8.33 -16.14
N ILE A 61 0.84 -8.57 -15.67
CA ILE A 61 0.51 -8.54 -14.23
C ILE A 61 1.31 -9.60 -13.49
N PHE A 62 1.37 -10.82 -14.03
CA PHE A 62 2.08 -11.93 -13.41
C PHE A 62 3.56 -11.63 -13.18
N VAL A 63 4.26 -11.16 -14.22
CA VAL A 63 5.70 -10.86 -14.18
C VAL A 63 6.00 -9.72 -13.21
N VAL A 64 5.21 -8.65 -13.23
CA VAL A 64 5.42 -7.51 -12.32
C VAL A 64 5.20 -7.92 -10.87
N VAL A 65 4.14 -8.68 -10.59
CA VAL A 65 3.90 -9.18 -9.23
C VAL A 65 5.01 -10.14 -8.79
N GLU A 66 5.39 -11.12 -9.62
CA GLU A 66 6.51 -12.02 -9.33
C GLU A 66 7.79 -11.25 -8.97
N LYS A 67 8.09 -10.18 -9.71
CA LYS A 67 9.24 -9.32 -9.46
C LYS A 67 9.15 -8.59 -8.12
N ILE A 68 7.99 -8.00 -7.80
CA ILE A 68 7.75 -7.34 -6.51
C ILE A 68 7.93 -8.34 -5.36
N LEU A 69 7.33 -9.53 -5.47
CA LEU A 69 7.40 -10.58 -4.46
C LEU A 69 8.84 -11.09 -4.27
N THR A 70 9.54 -11.35 -5.37
CA THR A 70 10.95 -11.80 -5.33
C THR A 70 11.86 -10.76 -4.68
N SER A 71 11.70 -9.49 -5.06
CA SER A 71 12.56 -8.41 -4.55
C SER A 71 12.26 -8.11 -3.09
N SER A 72 10.99 -8.12 -2.69
CA SER A 72 10.59 -7.98 -1.29
C SER A 72 11.13 -9.13 -0.43
N ARG A 73 11.07 -10.39 -0.90
CA ARG A 73 11.69 -11.53 -0.22
C ARG A 73 13.20 -11.35 -0.06
N LYS A 74 13.90 -10.86 -1.10
CA LYS A 74 15.35 -10.57 -1.01
C LYS A 74 15.64 -9.48 0.02
N TYR A 75 14.86 -8.41 0.06
CA TYR A 75 14.97 -7.36 1.07
C TYR A 75 14.80 -7.93 2.50
N MET A 76 13.76 -8.75 2.70
CA MET A 76 13.49 -9.40 3.99
C MET A 76 14.58 -10.41 4.42
N LEU A 77 15.28 -11.04 3.49
CA LEU A 77 16.34 -12.00 3.81
C LEU A 77 17.69 -11.32 4.05
N ASN A 78 17.99 -10.27 3.29
CA ASN A 78 19.36 -9.72 3.21
C ASN A 78 19.51 -8.37 3.94
N ILE A 79 18.45 -7.59 4.05
CA ILE A 79 18.51 -6.22 4.60
C ILE A 79 17.94 -6.19 6.02
N THR A 80 16.72 -6.69 6.21
CA THR A 80 16.01 -6.55 7.49
C THR A 80 16.71 -7.18 8.70
N PRO A 81 17.50 -8.29 8.60
CA PRO A 81 18.23 -8.80 9.77
C PRO A 81 19.23 -7.81 10.37
N SER A 82 19.73 -6.85 9.57
CA SER A 82 20.62 -5.78 10.02
C SER A 82 19.89 -4.48 10.37
N LEU A 83 18.59 -4.39 10.07
CA LEU A 83 17.81 -3.18 10.23
C LEU A 83 17.25 -3.08 11.65
N SER A 84 17.55 -1.96 12.33
CA SER A 84 16.93 -1.64 13.62
C SER A 84 15.88 -0.57 13.45
N LEU A 85 14.62 -0.96 13.23
CA LEU A 85 13.49 -0.05 13.00
C LEU A 85 13.36 1.04 14.10
N LYS A 86 13.68 0.71 15.36
CA LYS A 86 13.64 1.69 16.47
C LYS A 86 14.71 2.78 16.37
N MET A 87 15.79 2.53 15.65
CA MET A 87 16.95 3.44 15.55
C MET A 87 16.97 4.24 14.25
N ILE A 88 16.03 3.97 13.32
CA ILE A 88 15.92 4.70 12.06
C ILE A 88 15.56 6.16 12.33
N ASN A 89 16.38 7.06 11.81
CA ASN A 89 16.24 8.51 11.89
C ASN A 89 16.38 9.23 10.53
N GLN A 90 16.63 8.48 9.45
CA GLN A 90 16.66 8.97 8.06
C GLN A 90 15.89 8.03 7.13
N VAL A 91 15.30 8.56 6.06
CA VAL A 91 14.44 7.82 5.11
C VAL A 91 15.23 6.71 4.41
N GLU A 92 16.47 7.01 4.04
CA GLU A 92 17.39 6.16 3.30
C GLU A 92 17.78 4.90 4.10
N GLN A 93 17.74 4.98 5.44
CA GLN A 93 18.07 3.84 6.30
C GLN A 93 17.06 2.69 6.17
N LEU A 94 15.84 2.94 5.65
CA LEU A 94 14.91 1.87 5.32
C LEU A 94 15.39 1.00 4.15
N ASN A 95 16.31 1.49 3.31
CA ASN A 95 16.85 0.75 2.16
C ASN A 95 15.76 0.14 1.26
N MET A 96 14.71 0.93 0.95
CA MET A 96 13.57 0.49 0.14
C MET A 96 13.66 0.88 -1.33
N ASP A 97 14.80 1.44 -1.77
CA ASP A 97 15.06 1.91 -3.14
C ASP A 97 14.80 0.84 -4.21
N PHE A 98 14.86 -0.46 -3.84
CA PHE A 98 14.51 -1.57 -4.73
C PHE A 98 13.08 -1.45 -5.30
N LEU A 99 12.19 -0.74 -4.61
CA LEU A 99 10.81 -0.51 -5.06
C LEU A 99 10.73 0.45 -6.25
N GLU A 100 11.78 1.24 -6.49
CA GLU A 100 11.88 2.19 -7.60
C GLU A 100 12.62 1.60 -8.82
N GLU A 101 13.05 0.33 -8.74
CA GLU A 101 13.67 -0.35 -9.87
C GLU A 101 12.68 -0.55 -11.04
N GLU A 102 13.21 -0.56 -12.28
CA GLU A 102 12.44 -0.77 -13.49
C GLU A 102 11.58 -2.05 -13.39
N GLY A 103 10.31 -2.00 -13.81
CA GLY A 103 9.42 -3.19 -13.77
C GLY A 103 8.83 -3.51 -12.39
N MET A 104 9.02 -2.64 -11.39
CA MET A 104 8.29 -2.67 -10.10
C MET A 104 6.92 -1.95 -10.19
N LEU A 105 6.58 -1.45 -11.38
CA LEU A 105 5.38 -0.70 -11.71
C LEU A 105 4.75 -1.26 -12.98
N LEU A 106 3.42 -1.24 -13.05
CA LEU A 106 2.66 -1.48 -14.26
C LEU A 106 1.70 -0.32 -14.46
N THR A 107 2.07 0.61 -15.35
CA THR A 107 1.36 1.88 -15.54
C THR A 107 -0.14 1.68 -15.69
N GLY A 108 -0.92 2.38 -14.86
CA GLY A 108 -2.38 2.33 -14.89
C GLY A 108 -3.02 1.08 -14.27
N VAL A 109 -2.23 0.10 -13.80
CA VAL A 109 -2.74 -1.15 -13.19
C VAL A 109 -2.13 -1.44 -11.83
N ILE A 110 -0.81 -1.39 -11.66
CA ILE A 110 -0.11 -1.63 -10.39
C ILE A 110 0.57 -0.33 -9.96
N GLY A 111 -0.15 0.44 -9.13
CA GLY A 111 0.37 1.62 -8.45
C GLY A 111 0.74 1.34 -6.98
N LEU A 112 1.07 2.39 -6.24
CA LEU A 112 1.53 2.31 -4.84
C LEU A 112 0.50 1.70 -3.89
N GLY A 113 -0.79 1.99 -4.05
CA GLY A 113 -1.85 1.40 -3.22
C GLY A 113 -1.84 -0.14 -3.27
N ILE A 114 -1.83 -0.70 -4.48
CA ILE A 114 -1.83 -2.16 -4.70
C ILE A 114 -0.50 -2.78 -4.25
N ARG A 115 0.63 -2.12 -4.54
CA ARG A 115 1.96 -2.58 -4.14
C ARG A 115 2.07 -2.66 -2.61
N SER A 116 1.66 -1.60 -1.92
CA SER A 116 1.68 -1.54 -0.46
C SER A 116 0.76 -2.56 0.18
N GLU A 117 -0.39 -2.89 -0.43
CA GLU A 117 -1.27 -3.97 0.03
C GLU A 117 -0.54 -5.32 0.00
N MET A 118 0.07 -5.68 -1.13
CA MET A 118 0.80 -6.95 -1.27
C MET A 118 1.95 -7.05 -0.27
N LEU A 119 2.77 -5.99 -0.18
CA LEU A 119 3.92 -5.94 0.73
C LEU A 119 3.48 -6.01 2.20
N HIS A 120 2.45 -5.26 2.59
CA HIS A 120 1.94 -5.26 3.96
C HIS A 120 1.30 -6.60 4.33
N ARG A 121 0.62 -7.26 3.40
CA ARG A 121 0.01 -8.58 3.65
C ARG A 121 1.07 -9.63 3.96
N LEU A 122 2.21 -9.57 3.28
CA LEU A 122 3.31 -10.53 3.44
C LEU A 122 4.21 -10.19 4.64
N TYR A 123 4.54 -8.91 4.82
CA TYR A 123 5.45 -8.46 5.87
C TYR A 123 4.89 -7.24 6.62
N PRO A 124 3.81 -7.41 7.40
CA PRO A 124 3.14 -6.31 8.11
C PRO A 124 4.00 -5.67 9.22
N SER A 125 5.15 -6.27 9.54
CA SER A 125 6.16 -5.71 10.43
C SER A 125 7.08 -4.70 9.77
N HIS A 126 7.20 -4.70 8.43
CA HIS A 126 8.22 -3.93 7.70
C HIS A 126 7.65 -2.97 6.65
N PHE A 127 6.47 -3.25 6.09
CA PHE A 127 5.85 -2.38 5.08
C PHE A 127 4.56 -1.76 5.61
N ALA A 128 4.46 -0.44 5.55
CA ALA A 128 3.23 0.27 5.87
C ALA A 128 2.24 0.17 4.69
N ILE A 129 0.94 0.05 4.99
CA ILE A 129 -0.09 0.02 3.96
C ILE A 129 -0.53 1.44 3.59
N MET A 130 -0.43 1.78 2.31
CA MET A 130 -0.84 3.08 1.80
C MET A 130 -2.26 2.98 1.25
N THR A 131 -3.19 3.56 1.99
CA THR A 131 -4.61 3.61 1.66
C THR A 131 -5.08 5.07 1.69
N ARG A 132 -6.26 5.32 1.10
CA ARG A 132 -6.93 6.62 1.25
C ARG A 132 -7.05 7.01 2.72
N ARG A 133 -7.39 6.04 3.58
CA ARG A 133 -7.58 6.29 5.00
C ARG A 133 -6.27 6.62 5.71
N SER A 134 -5.18 5.96 5.35
CA SER A 134 -3.89 6.23 5.96
C SER A 134 -3.34 7.59 5.50
N LEU A 135 -3.47 7.95 4.23
CA LEU A 135 -3.04 9.26 3.72
C LEU A 135 -3.81 10.42 4.39
N TRP A 136 -5.13 10.34 4.43
CA TRP A 136 -5.94 11.32 5.17
C TRP A 136 -5.70 11.28 6.68
N GLY A 137 -5.44 10.10 7.25
CA GLY A 137 -5.07 9.97 8.66
C GLY A 137 -3.76 10.70 8.96
N MET A 138 -2.77 10.61 8.06
CA MET A 138 -1.51 11.34 8.16
C MET A 138 -1.71 12.85 8.00
N PHE A 139 -2.53 13.28 7.03
CA PHE A 139 -2.90 14.68 6.84
C PHE A 139 -3.40 15.32 8.14
N TYR A 140 -4.40 14.73 8.81
CA TYR A 140 -4.90 15.29 10.07
C TYR A 140 -3.95 15.09 11.26
N LEU A 141 -3.18 14.00 11.30
CA LEU A 141 -2.19 13.78 12.36
C LEU A 141 -1.07 14.83 12.35
N SER A 142 -0.79 15.40 11.17
CA SER A 142 0.32 16.33 10.93
C SER A 142 -0.14 17.78 10.82
N ASP A 143 -1.27 18.13 11.45
CA ASP A 143 -1.88 19.46 11.39
C ASP A 143 -2.08 19.94 9.94
N GLU A 144 -2.64 19.07 9.10
CA GLU A 144 -3.04 19.35 7.72
C GLU A 144 -1.86 19.55 6.75
N ALA A 145 -0.74 18.85 6.94
CA ALA A 145 0.38 18.89 6.01
C ALA A 145 -0.04 18.39 4.61
N GLU A 146 0.07 19.27 3.60
CA GLU A 146 -0.47 19.06 2.25
C GLU A 146 0.19 17.90 1.48
N GLU A 147 1.36 17.40 1.93
CA GLU A 147 2.09 16.35 1.22
C GLU A 147 1.31 15.03 1.05
N PHE A 148 0.29 14.79 1.88
CA PHE A 148 -0.53 13.56 1.83
C PHE A 148 -1.79 13.67 0.95
N VAL A 149 -2.09 14.85 0.44
CA VAL A 149 -3.26 15.15 -0.38
C VAL A 149 -2.85 15.85 -1.66
N VAL A 150 -3.76 15.93 -2.63
CA VAL A 150 -3.54 16.67 -3.87
C VAL A 150 -4.84 17.34 -4.28
N ASP A 151 -4.77 18.59 -4.73
CA ASP A 151 -5.91 19.25 -5.33
C ASP A 151 -6.03 18.84 -6.81
N GLU A 152 -7.24 18.48 -7.19
CA GLU A 152 -7.59 18.04 -8.53
C GLU A 152 -8.63 18.96 -9.14
N ASP A 153 -8.42 19.29 -10.41
CA ASP A 153 -9.36 20.02 -11.25
C ASP A 153 -9.88 19.10 -12.36
N ASN A 154 -11.12 19.29 -12.79
CA ASN A 154 -11.67 18.61 -13.96
C ASN A 154 -11.92 19.57 -15.15
N ASP A 155 -12.22 19.01 -16.31
CA ASP A 155 -12.39 19.76 -17.58
C ASP A 155 -13.51 20.81 -17.54
N ILE A 156 -14.44 20.71 -16.58
CA ILE A 156 -15.55 21.66 -16.39
C ILE A 156 -15.28 22.68 -15.27
N GLY A 157 -14.05 22.73 -14.76
CA GLY A 157 -13.59 23.71 -13.78
C GLY A 157 -14.01 23.43 -12.34
N GLN A 158 -14.45 22.21 -12.03
CA GLN A 158 -14.71 21.81 -10.65
C GLN A 158 -13.43 21.40 -9.96
N GLN A 159 -13.38 21.62 -8.65
CA GLN A 159 -12.21 21.30 -7.83
C GLN A 159 -12.56 20.30 -6.72
N ARG A 160 -11.59 19.50 -6.31
CA ARG A 160 -11.65 18.68 -5.09
C ARG A 160 -10.25 18.46 -4.53
N THR A 161 -10.19 17.99 -3.30
CA THR A 161 -8.94 17.47 -2.70
C THR A 161 -9.03 15.96 -2.60
N SER A 162 -8.04 15.27 -3.16
CA SER A 162 -7.93 13.82 -3.19
C SER A 162 -6.69 13.35 -2.39
N SER A 163 -6.48 12.03 -2.33
CA SER A 163 -5.30 11.47 -1.68
C SER A 163 -4.11 11.49 -2.63
N ASN A 164 -2.93 11.87 -2.14
CA ASN A 164 -1.71 11.83 -2.94
C ASN A 164 -1.24 10.38 -3.14
N TRP A 165 -1.71 9.75 -4.22
CA TRP A 165 -1.35 8.37 -4.58
C TRP A 165 0.04 8.23 -5.19
N GLU A 166 0.71 9.34 -5.49
CA GLU A 166 2.09 9.42 -5.98
C GLU A 166 3.08 9.74 -4.85
N TYR A 167 2.58 9.81 -3.61
CA TYR A 167 3.41 10.12 -2.45
C TYR A 167 4.54 9.11 -2.26
N ASP A 168 5.74 9.62 -1.97
CA ASP A 168 6.95 8.80 -1.81
C ASP A 168 6.75 7.71 -0.75
N TYR A 169 6.82 6.45 -1.19
CA TYR A 169 6.45 5.31 -0.34
C TYR A 169 7.48 5.02 0.75
N GLN A 170 8.76 5.30 0.50
CA GLN A 170 9.80 5.13 1.50
C GLN A 170 9.65 6.16 2.61
N ARG A 171 9.38 7.41 2.27
CA ARG A 171 9.01 8.49 3.21
C ARG A 171 7.73 8.13 3.96
N PHE A 172 6.73 7.57 3.29
CA PHE A 172 5.53 7.09 3.96
C PHE A 172 5.85 6.02 5.02
N CYS A 173 6.61 4.98 4.66
CA CYS A 173 7.05 3.94 5.59
C CYS A 173 7.90 4.51 6.74
N PHE A 174 8.75 5.49 6.46
CA PHE A 174 9.58 6.17 7.46
C PHE A 174 8.73 6.88 8.51
N LEU A 175 7.77 7.70 8.07
CA LEU A 175 6.86 8.39 8.99
C LEU A 175 6.01 7.41 9.80
N ASN A 176 5.50 6.36 9.15
CA ASN A 176 4.76 5.30 9.84
C ASN A 176 5.64 4.56 10.87
N ASN A 177 6.95 4.46 10.67
CA ASN A 177 7.85 3.83 11.63
C ASN A 177 7.99 4.67 12.92
N PHE A 178 8.01 6.01 12.83
CA PHE A 178 7.94 6.85 14.04
C PHE A 178 6.63 6.64 14.78
N ILE A 179 5.51 6.60 14.06
CA ILE A 179 4.19 6.35 14.67
C ILE A 179 4.18 4.97 15.35
N ALA A 180 4.76 3.95 14.72
CA ALA A 180 4.88 2.62 15.33
C ALA A 180 5.68 2.64 16.64
N ASN A 181 6.81 3.37 16.69
CA ASN A 181 7.59 3.55 17.92
C ASN A 181 6.76 4.22 19.02
N LEU A 182 6.04 5.30 18.69
CA LEU A 182 5.19 6.02 19.65
C LEU A 182 4.04 5.14 20.18
N ILE A 183 3.40 4.37 19.29
CA ILE A 183 2.35 3.42 19.69
C ILE A 183 2.93 2.35 20.61
N GLU A 184 4.09 1.79 20.27
CA GLU A 184 4.76 0.77 21.08
C GLU A 184 5.05 1.29 22.48
N ASP A 185 5.65 2.48 22.60
CA ASP A 185 5.93 3.11 23.89
C ASP A 185 4.65 3.38 24.69
N SER A 186 3.56 3.78 24.02
CA SER A 186 2.26 4.01 24.66
C SER A 186 1.61 2.72 25.15
N LEU A 187 1.74 1.62 24.40
CA LEU A 187 1.24 0.30 24.80
C LEU A 187 2.04 -0.22 26.00
N LEU A 188 3.36 -0.08 25.97
CA LEU A 188 4.24 -0.51 27.06
C LEU A 188 3.94 0.23 28.38
N LYS A 189 3.67 1.53 28.33
CA LYS A 189 3.23 2.31 29.50
C LYS A 189 1.91 1.78 30.11
N SER A 190 1.09 1.12 29.30
CA SER A 190 -0.16 0.49 29.71
C SER A 190 0.00 -1.00 30.06
N GLY A 191 1.24 -1.52 30.09
CA GLY A 191 1.51 -2.94 30.36
C GLY A 191 1.18 -3.89 29.21
N ILE A 192 1.02 -3.37 27.98
CA ILE A 192 0.70 -4.14 26.78
C ILE A 192 1.93 -4.22 25.89
N ASN A 193 2.33 -5.44 25.51
CA ASN A 193 3.39 -5.64 24.52
C ASN A 193 2.82 -5.61 23.10
N MET A 194 3.40 -4.80 22.23
CA MET A 194 3.06 -4.81 20.80
C MET A 194 3.49 -6.15 20.18
N ASN A 195 2.60 -6.77 19.40
CA ASN A 195 3.01 -7.86 18.52
C ASN A 195 3.85 -7.29 17.36
N GLN A 196 5.17 -7.46 17.43
CA GLN A 196 6.09 -6.91 16.43
C GLN A 196 5.84 -7.43 15.00
N ASN A 197 5.25 -8.62 14.84
CA ASN A 197 4.87 -9.13 13.52
C ASN A 197 3.75 -8.32 12.86
N LEU A 198 2.98 -7.57 13.66
CA LEU A 198 1.87 -6.73 13.20
C LEU A 198 2.15 -5.24 13.38
N ARG A 199 3.42 -4.83 13.52
CA ARG A 199 3.87 -3.46 13.83
C ARG A 199 3.12 -2.38 13.05
N PHE A 200 3.11 -2.45 11.71
CA PHE A 200 2.38 -1.48 10.88
C PHE A 200 0.88 -1.73 10.82
N GLY A 201 0.41 -2.91 11.23
CA GLY A 201 -1.01 -3.17 11.46
C GLY A 201 -1.59 -2.28 12.55
N TYR A 202 -0.86 -2.07 13.66
CA TYR A 202 -1.25 -1.12 14.70
C TYR A 202 -1.29 0.32 14.19
N VAL A 203 -0.30 0.72 13.39
CA VAL A 203 -0.28 2.06 12.77
C VAL A 203 -1.47 2.25 11.84
N ASN A 204 -1.77 1.28 10.98
CA ASN A 204 -2.93 1.33 10.10
C ASN A 204 -4.24 1.45 10.90
N MET A 205 -4.38 0.68 12.00
CA MET A 205 -5.54 0.82 12.89
C MET A 205 -5.65 2.22 13.50
N PHE A 206 -4.55 2.79 13.97
CA PHE A 206 -4.49 4.12 14.53
C PHE A 206 -4.88 5.21 13.51
N LEU A 207 -4.27 5.20 12.32
CA LEU A 207 -4.59 6.15 11.26
C LEU A 207 -6.04 6.02 10.77
N ASN A 208 -6.58 4.80 10.75
CA ASN A 208 -8.00 4.57 10.44
C ASN A 208 -8.95 5.19 11.48
N GLN A 209 -8.54 5.27 12.75
CA GLN A 209 -9.33 5.97 13.78
C GLN A 209 -9.31 7.47 13.54
N ILE A 210 -8.15 8.06 13.25
CA ILE A 210 -8.04 9.48 12.89
C ILE A 210 -8.92 9.79 11.66
N PHE A 211 -8.78 9.01 10.59
CA PHE A 211 -9.65 9.13 9.41
C PHE A 211 -11.14 9.12 9.77
N SER A 212 -11.56 8.22 10.66
CA SER A 212 -12.98 8.07 11.03
C SER A 212 -13.50 9.29 11.79
N GLN A 213 -12.68 9.89 12.65
CA GLN A 213 -13.00 11.12 13.40
C GLN A 213 -13.22 12.32 12.48
N HIS A 214 -12.53 12.37 11.34
CA HIS A 214 -12.62 13.47 10.35
C HIS A 214 -13.43 13.13 9.10
N SER A 215 -14.14 12.00 9.09
CA SER A 215 -14.79 11.45 7.90
C SER A 215 -15.77 12.41 7.22
N SER A 216 -16.50 13.22 7.98
CA SER A 216 -17.42 14.25 7.44
C SER A 216 -16.68 15.35 6.67
N GLN A 217 -15.57 15.86 7.22
CA GLN A 217 -14.78 16.91 6.57
C GLN A 217 -14.11 16.38 5.30
N ILE A 218 -13.54 15.17 5.37
CA ILE A 218 -12.97 14.47 4.22
C ILE A 218 -14.02 14.30 3.12
N ALA A 219 -15.24 13.88 3.48
CA ALA A 219 -16.32 13.72 2.51
C ALA A 219 -16.73 15.03 1.83
N VAL A 220 -16.52 16.19 2.47
CA VAL A 220 -16.72 17.51 1.84
C VAL A 220 -15.55 17.85 0.92
N ASN A 221 -14.32 17.58 1.32
CA ASN A 221 -13.11 17.87 0.53
C ASN A 221 -13.03 17.04 -0.76
N MET A 222 -13.44 15.77 -0.69
CA MET A 222 -13.36 14.83 -1.83
C MET A 222 -14.48 14.99 -2.87
N ARG A 223 -15.47 15.86 -2.63
CA ARG A 223 -16.54 16.11 -3.60
C ARG A 223 -16.08 17.15 -4.61
N TRP A 224 -16.37 16.90 -5.88
CA TRP A 224 -16.30 17.92 -6.93
C TRP A 224 -17.20 19.10 -6.56
N LYS A 225 -16.63 20.30 -6.49
CA LYS A 225 -17.31 21.56 -6.19
C LYS A 225 -17.31 22.46 -7.41
#